data_AF-A0A3B9QGC0-F1
#
_entry.id   AF-A0A3B9QGC0-F1
#
_cell.length_a   1.000
_cell.length_b   1.000
_cell.length_c   1.000
_cell.angle_alpha   90.00
_cell.angle_beta   90.00
_cell.angle_gamma   90.00
#
_symmetry.space_group_name_H-M   'P 1'
#
loop_
_entity.id
_entity.type
_entity.pdbx_description
1 polymer ?
#
loop_
_entity_poly.entity_id
_entity_poly.type
_entity_poly.pdbx_seq_one_letter_code
_entity_poly.pdbx_strand_id
1 'polypeptide(L)'
;MSATPRHWHWRQKPEEPRDCAIIDIDGVLADAEHRQHYLDPPWRDWDGFFAECGGDGVFEENKTLLELFDFELTIVLLTSRPTWIQKATL
;
A
#
# COMPACT_ATOMS: atom_id res chain seq x y z
N MET A 1 17.29 20.80 2.23
CA MET A 1 16.09 19.98 2.45
C MET A 1 15.55 19.59 1.08
N SER A 2 15.65 18.32 0.71
CA SER A 2 15.06 17.83 -0.54
C SER A 2 13.55 18.00 -0.44
N ALA A 3 12.92 18.56 -1.46
CA ALA A 3 11.47 18.62 -1.51
C ALA A 3 10.90 17.19 -1.47
N THR A 4 9.88 16.95 -0.64
CA THR A 4 9.23 15.63 -0.59
C THR A 4 8.68 15.30 -1.98
N PRO A 5 8.95 14.10 -2.53
CA PRO A 5 8.41 13.71 -3.82
C PRO A 5 6.88 13.79 -3.85
N ARG A 6 6.29 14.23 -4.96
CA ARG A 6 4.84 14.47 -5.07
C ARG A 6 3.96 13.25 -4.81
N HIS A 7 4.50 12.05 -5.00
CA HIS A 7 3.80 10.78 -4.81
C HIS A 7 3.95 10.23 -3.38
N TRP A 8 4.64 10.94 -2.48
CA TRP A 8 4.76 10.55 -1.09
C TRP A 8 3.64 11.17 -0.26
N HIS A 9 3.15 10.40 0.71
CA HIS A 9 2.18 10.86 1.67
C HIS A 9 2.66 10.54 3.09
N TRP A 10 2.76 11.57 3.92
CA TRP A 10 3.08 11.41 5.34
C TRP A 10 1.79 11.32 6.13
N ARG A 11 1.64 10.30 6.98
CA ARG A 11 0.46 10.16 7.85
C ARG A 11 0.20 11.40 8.71
N GLN A 12 1.26 12.09 9.14
CA GLN A 12 1.16 13.34 9.89
C GLN A 12 2.14 14.40 9.37
N LYS A 13 3.45 14.12 9.43
CA LYS A 13 4.52 15.02 9.02
C LYS A 13 5.74 14.22 8.52
N PRO A 14 6.67 14.85 7.79
CA PRO A 14 7.95 14.24 7.49
C PRO A 14 8.66 13.76 8.75
N GLU A 15 9.24 12.57 8.68
CA GLU A 15 10.02 11.97 9.75
C GLU A 15 11.52 12.04 9.45
N GLU A 16 12.35 12.13 10.50
CA GLU A 16 13.79 11.96 10.39
C GLU A 16 14.14 10.50 10.09
N PRO A 17 15.27 10.22 9.40
CA PRO A 17 15.71 8.86 9.11
C PRO A 17 15.87 8.01 10.37
N ARG A 18 15.32 6.80 10.35
CA ARG A 18 15.43 5.79 11.40
C ARG A 18 15.25 4.39 10.83
N ASP A 19 15.40 3.37 11.67
CA ASP A 19 15.14 1.99 11.27
C ASP A 19 13.69 1.86 10.78
N CYS A 20 13.50 1.17 9.66
CA CYS A 20 12.19 1.07 9.03
C CYS A 20 11.92 -0.32 8.46
N ALA A 21 10.63 -0.66 8.39
CA ALA A 21 10.13 -1.78 7.62
C ALA A 21 9.33 -1.24 6.42
N ILE A 22 9.69 -1.72 5.22
CA ILE A 22 8.96 -1.43 3.99
C ILE A 22 7.94 -2.53 3.78
N ILE A 23 6.66 -2.14 3.71
CA ILE A 23 5.55 -3.07 3.56
C ILE A 23 4.83 -2.77 2.25
N ASP A 24 4.67 -3.80 1.43
CA ASP A 24 3.83 -3.74 0.23
C ASP A 24 2.33 -3.75 0.63
N ILE A 25 1.45 -3.39 -0.30
CA ILE A 25 0.00 -3.33 -0.06
C ILE A 25 -0.72 -4.52 -0.69
N ASP A 26 -0.68 -4.67 -2.02
CA ASP A 26 -1.58 -5.58 -2.74
C ASP A 26 -1.14 -7.04 -2.59
N GLY A 27 -1.97 -7.87 -1.96
CA GLY A 27 -1.59 -9.25 -1.62
C GLY A 27 -0.72 -9.38 -0.37
N VAL A 28 -0.50 -8.27 0.35
CA VAL A 28 0.24 -8.22 1.62
C VAL A 28 -0.62 -7.64 2.73
N LEU A 29 -1.05 -6.38 2.64
CA LEU A 29 -1.99 -5.80 3.60
C LEU A 29 -3.42 -5.82 3.09
N ALA A 30 -3.61 -5.51 1.81
CA ALA A 30 -4.90 -5.53 1.16
C ALA A 30 -5.16 -6.91 0.56
N ASP A 31 -6.33 -7.48 0.87
CA ASP A 31 -6.85 -8.64 0.19
C ASP A 31 -7.38 -8.21 -1.18
N ALA A 32 -6.56 -8.46 -2.20
CA ALA A 32 -6.83 -8.12 -3.59
C ALA A 32 -7.35 -9.33 -4.39
N GLU A 33 -7.82 -10.40 -3.73
CA GLU A 33 -8.25 -11.64 -4.39
C GLU A 33 -9.38 -11.38 -5.40
N HIS A 34 -10.40 -10.58 -5.04
CA HIS A 34 -11.59 -10.36 -5.88
C HIS A 34 -11.26 -9.71 -7.22
N ARG A 35 -10.12 -9.04 -7.32
CA ARG A 35 -9.67 -8.34 -8.54
C ARG A 35 -8.50 -9.03 -9.25
N GLN A 36 -8.03 -10.19 -8.79
CA GLN A 36 -6.98 -10.94 -9.52
C GLN A 36 -7.38 -11.31 -10.94
N HIS A 37 -8.67 -11.50 -11.20
CA HIS A 37 -9.20 -11.85 -12.53
C HIS A 37 -8.89 -10.82 -13.61
N TYR A 38 -8.63 -9.54 -13.26
CA TYR A 38 -8.17 -8.53 -14.21
C TYR A 38 -6.78 -8.84 -14.79
N LEU A 39 -5.99 -9.66 -14.11
CA LEU A 39 -4.62 -10.00 -14.49
C LEU A 39 -4.52 -11.36 -15.20
N ASP A 40 -5.65 -12.02 -15.44
CA ASP A 40 -5.70 -13.30 -16.13
C ASP A 40 -5.28 -13.16 -17.61
N PRO A 41 -4.64 -14.18 -18.19
CA PRO A 41 -4.28 -14.16 -19.60
C PRO A 41 -5.54 -14.14 -20.51
N PRO A 42 -5.44 -13.65 -21.75
CA PRO A 42 -4.21 -13.29 -22.47
C PRO A 42 -3.71 -11.85 -22.26
N TRP A 43 -4.48 -11.00 -21.59
CA TRP A 43 -4.19 -9.58 -21.41
C TRP A 43 -4.45 -9.13 -19.98
N ARG A 44 -3.49 -8.42 -19.38
CA ARG A 44 -3.61 -7.87 -18.03
C ARG A 44 -4.20 -6.47 -18.07
N ASP A 45 -5.36 -6.30 -17.45
CA ASP A 45 -6.01 -5.01 -17.24
C ASP A 45 -5.58 -4.41 -15.89
N TRP A 46 -4.44 -3.72 -15.88
CA TRP A 46 -3.94 -3.06 -14.67
C TRP A 46 -4.82 -1.89 -14.24
N ASP A 47 -5.45 -1.19 -15.17
CA ASP A 47 -6.31 -0.05 -14.84
C ASP A 47 -7.57 -0.53 -14.11
N GLY A 48 -8.22 -1.59 -14.61
CA GLY A 48 -9.33 -2.26 -13.93
C GLY A 48 -8.93 -2.84 -12.58
N PHE A 49 -7.77 -3.53 -12.52
CA PHE A 49 -7.22 -4.04 -11.26
C PHE A 49 -7.08 -2.94 -10.20
N PHE A 50 -6.49 -1.79 -10.54
CA PHE A 50 -6.29 -0.72 -9.55
C PHE A 50 -7.59 0.04 -9.24
N ALA A 51 -8.49 0.21 -10.21
CA ALA A 51 -9.76 0.91 -10.01
C ALA A 51 -10.65 0.23 -8.95
N GLU A 52 -10.62 -1.10 -8.87
CA GLU A 52 -11.46 -1.88 -7.94
C GLU A 52 -10.85 -2.09 -6.54
N CYS A 53 -9.73 -1.42 -6.22
CA CYS A 53 -9.06 -1.56 -4.90
C CYS A 53 -9.90 -1.12 -3.71
N GLY A 54 -10.95 -0.30 -3.92
CA GLY A 54 -11.85 0.12 -2.83
C GLY A 54 -12.70 -1.01 -2.26
N GLY A 55 -12.79 -2.15 -2.95
CA GLY A 55 -13.46 -3.36 -2.48
C GLY A 55 -12.57 -4.30 -1.68
N ASP A 56 -11.27 -3.98 -1.52
CA ASP A 56 -10.33 -4.86 -0.83
C ASP A 56 -10.68 -5.04 0.64
N GLY A 57 -10.54 -6.27 1.13
CA GLY A 57 -10.42 -6.54 2.56
C GLY A 57 -9.03 -6.20 3.09
N VAL A 58 -8.82 -6.42 4.38
CA VAL A 58 -7.49 -6.36 5.01
C VAL A 58 -7.13 -7.76 5.49
N PHE A 59 -5.90 -8.21 5.24
CA PHE A 59 -5.36 -9.39 5.90
C PHE A 59 -5.09 -9.06 7.37
N GLU A 60 -6.05 -9.38 8.24
CA GLU A 60 -6.01 -9.02 9.66
C GLU A 60 -4.80 -9.63 10.38
N GLU A 61 -4.28 -10.78 9.95
CA GLU A 61 -3.07 -11.38 10.48
C GLU A 61 -1.84 -10.50 10.22
N ASN A 62 -1.73 -9.94 9.01
CA ASN A 62 -0.60 -9.10 8.63
C ASN A 62 -0.69 -7.72 9.30
N LYS A 63 -1.90 -7.17 9.42
CA LYS A 63 -2.15 -5.97 10.23
C LYS A 63 -1.76 -6.20 11.70
N THR A 64 -2.17 -7.33 12.29
CA THR A 64 -1.82 -7.70 13.68
C THR A 64 -0.31 -7.81 13.84
N LEU A 65 0.38 -8.41 12.87
CA LEU A 65 1.85 -8.49 12.89
C LEU A 65 2.50 -7.09 12.90
N LEU A 66 2.01 -6.15 12.07
CA LEU A 66 2.52 -4.78 12.08
C LEU A 66 2.26 -4.06 13.40
N GLU A 67 1.12 -4.32 14.05
CA GLU A 67 0.81 -3.78 15.38
C GLU A 67 1.72 -4.34 16.48
N LEU A 68 2.38 -5.48 16.25
CA LEU A 68 3.34 -6.10 17.15
C LEU A 68 4.80 -5.68 16.89
N PHE A 69 5.06 -4.91 15.84
CA PHE A 69 6.41 -4.40 15.59
C PHE A 69 6.83 -3.41 16.68
N ASP A 70 8.14 -3.26 16.85
CA ASP A 70 8.70 -2.25 17.75
C ASP A 70 8.15 -0.87 17.36
N PHE A 71 7.66 -0.12 18.34
CA PHE A 71 7.08 1.20 18.15
C PHE A 71 8.11 2.23 17.65
N GLU A 72 9.41 1.96 17.82
CA GLU A 72 10.48 2.79 17.28
C GLU A 72 10.69 2.59 15.78
N LEU A 73 10.21 1.47 15.21
CA LEU A 73 10.35 1.15 13.79
C LEU A 73 9.36 1.97 12.94
N THR A 74 9.87 2.73 11.97
CA THR A 74 8.98 3.42 11.02
C THR A 74 8.42 2.42 10.01
N ILE A 75 7.10 2.34 9.90
CA ILE A 75 6.43 1.59 8.82
C ILE A 75 6.30 2.46 7.59
N VAL A 76 6.87 2.00 6.47
CA VAL A 76 6.76 2.66 5.16
C VAL A 76 5.94 1.78 4.24
N LEU A 77 4.75 2.25 3.86
CA LEU A 77 3.96 1.58 2.82
C LEU A 77 4.50 1.98 1.44
N LEU A 78 5.00 1.00 0.70
CA LEU A 78 5.52 1.19 -0.66
C LEU A 78 4.70 0.35 -1.62
N THR A 79 4.00 1.00 -2.54
CA THR A 79 3.04 0.34 -3.44
C THR A 79 3.19 0.83 -4.88
N SER A 80 2.82 -0.04 -5.83
CA SER A 80 2.66 0.31 -7.24
C SER A 80 1.30 0.94 -7.55
N ARG A 81 0.38 1.02 -6.57
CA ARG A 81 -0.91 1.70 -6.73
C ARG A 81 -0.69 3.12 -7.27
N PRO A 82 -1.28 3.46 -8.42
CA PRO A 82 -1.02 4.73 -9.05
C PRO A 82 -1.66 5.89 -8.27
N THR A 83 -1.10 7.08 -8.42
CA THR A 83 -1.53 8.26 -7.65
C THR A 83 -2.97 8.69 -7.94
N TRP A 84 -3.58 8.28 -9.06
CA TRP A 84 -4.97 8.60 -9.37
C TRP A 84 -5.99 7.82 -8.51
N ILE A 85 -5.59 6.72 -7.85
CA ILE A 85 -6.41 6.03 -6.82
C ILE A 85 -6.01 6.40 -5.39
N GLN A 86 -5.14 7.40 -5.19
CA GLN A 86 -4.59 7.71 -3.86
C GLN A 86 -5.65 7.86 -2.76
N LYS A 87 -6.83 8.42 -3.08
CA LYS A 87 -7.93 8.57 -2.12
C LYS A 87 -8.52 7.24 -1.62
N ALA A 88 -8.46 6.17 -2.42
CA ALA A 88 -8.91 4.84 -2.00
C ALA A 88 -7.81 4.09 -1.22
N THR A 89 -6.55 4.50 -1.37
CA THR A 89 -5.40 3.89 -0.69
C THR A 89 -5.12 4.50 0.70
N LEU A 90 -5.37 5.80 0.88
CA LEU A 90 -5.09 6.55 2.11
C LEU A 90 -6.33 6.70 2.99
#